data_AF-A0A662WH16-F1
#
_entry.id   AF-A0A662WH16-F1
#
_cell.length_a   1.000
_cell.length_b   1.000
_cell.length_c   1.000
_cell.angle_alpha   90.00
_cell.angle_beta   90.00
_cell.angle_gamma   90.00
#
_symmetry.space_group_name_H-M   'P 1'
#
loop_
_entity.id
_entity.type
_entity.pdbx_description
1 polymer ?
#
loop_
_entity_poly.entity_id
_entity_poly.type
_entity_poly.pdbx_seq_one_letter_code
_entity_poly.pdbx_strand_id
1 'polypeptide(L)'
;MYAAGAPPPAHARRPTSSVELSLSAKDLKNRDFISKSDPFAVLYLRSTHTVLADEDGRAFLGQTESLKDNLSPKWTKLFLVEYYFESQQQLKVEVYDQDSDKAAKLKDQDFIGAAEFSLGQLMGAPGQSGSFLLTRGKHTSKHQGSLLVKAEEAKASSEAVRMRFSASGLANMDGMFSKSDPFLVLSRLREDNGSWTQVHKTETIDNNLNPNWRPFSLPLQQLCNGDYRRGLSLQVFDEDRSGRSELIGQVNTTLEELLAKRGSNFVLHNEALRKKKGKKYTNAGLLVASELEIYREHTFIDFRTLHFIDPRGPNQYQHAISATVSILQEYDSDKQFPVYGFGGIPPGAHNVDHCFPLNLNPSNPEVAGSQGVLQVRFTLAYSIRKRPQS
;
A
#
# COMPACT_ATOMS: atom_id res chain seq x y z
N MET A 1 -44.29 -5.02 34.71
CA MET A 1 -44.22 -4.25 33.45
C MET A 1 -42.76 -3.92 33.21
N TYR A 2 -42.08 -4.69 32.36
CA TYR A 2 -40.69 -4.40 32.01
C TYR A 2 -40.70 -3.34 30.91
N ALA A 3 -40.31 -2.12 31.26
CA ALA A 3 -40.03 -1.07 30.29
C ALA A 3 -38.82 -1.53 29.46
N ALA A 4 -39.01 -1.65 28.16
CA ALA A 4 -37.94 -1.90 27.22
C ALA A 4 -36.91 -0.76 27.37
N GLY A 5 -35.69 -1.12 27.81
CA GLY A 5 -34.58 -0.18 27.86
C GLY A 5 -34.35 0.42 26.48
N ALA A 6 -34.24 1.74 26.41
CA ALA A 6 -33.96 2.46 25.19
C ALA A 6 -32.71 1.87 24.49
N PRO A 7 -32.73 1.72 23.15
CA PRO A 7 -31.55 1.25 22.43
C PRO A 7 -30.37 2.21 22.68
N PRO A 8 -29.13 1.71 22.74
CA PRO A 8 -27.95 2.55 22.88
C PRO A 8 -27.85 3.52 21.69
N PRO A 9 -27.28 4.73 21.89
CA PRO A 9 -27.21 5.73 20.84
C PRO A 9 -26.42 5.20 19.64
N ALA A 10 -27.05 5.18 18.47
CA ALA A 10 -26.33 5.24 17.20
C ALA A 10 -25.59 6.60 17.20
N HIS A 11 -24.33 6.77 16.76
CA HIS A 11 -23.76 6.36 15.50
C HIS A 11 -22.22 6.42 15.59
N ALA A 12 -21.52 5.29 15.49
CA ALA A 12 -20.28 5.31 14.70
C ALA A 12 -20.76 5.39 13.24
N ARG A 13 -20.70 6.58 12.66
CA ARG A 13 -21.23 6.82 11.31
C ARG A 13 -20.48 5.93 10.32
N ARG A 14 -21.21 5.34 9.38
CA ARG A 14 -20.59 4.49 8.36
C ARG A 14 -19.83 5.37 7.37
N PRO A 15 -18.62 4.96 6.92
CA PRO A 15 -17.98 5.63 5.80
C PRO A 15 -18.92 5.74 4.61
N THR A 16 -18.72 6.81 3.83
CA THR A 16 -19.31 6.95 2.50
C THR A 16 -18.73 5.88 1.58
N SER A 17 -17.41 5.70 1.62
CA SER A 17 -16.69 4.69 0.86
C SER A 17 -15.28 4.48 1.43
N SER A 18 -14.61 3.39 1.04
CA SER A 18 -13.18 3.22 1.25
C SER A 18 -12.43 3.74 0.02
N VAL A 19 -11.40 4.55 0.23
CA VAL A 19 -10.65 5.21 -0.85
C VAL A 19 -9.19 4.76 -0.80
N GLU A 20 -8.68 4.37 -1.95
CA GLU A 20 -7.28 4.03 -2.16
C GLU A 20 -6.51 5.26 -2.65
N LEU A 21 -5.40 5.59 -1.97
CA LEU A 21 -4.49 6.65 -2.36
C LEU A 21 -3.20 6.07 -2.93
N SER A 22 -2.82 6.55 -4.11
CA SER A 22 -1.51 6.32 -4.70
C SER A 22 -0.68 7.60 -4.68
N LEU A 23 0.61 7.46 -4.38
CA LEU A 23 1.55 8.57 -4.26
C LEU A 23 2.63 8.49 -5.34
N SER A 24 3.00 9.63 -5.90
CA SER A 24 4.22 9.80 -6.69
C SER A 24 4.79 11.19 -6.45
N ALA A 25 6.07 11.40 -6.73
CA ALA A 25 6.67 12.73 -6.68
C ALA A 25 7.44 13.03 -7.97
N LYS A 26 7.72 14.31 -8.19
CA LYS A 26 8.50 14.81 -9.31
C LYS A 26 9.43 15.92 -8.88
N ASP A 27 10.59 15.97 -9.54
CA ASP A 27 11.60 17.00 -9.37
C ASP A 27 12.00 17.17 -7.90
N LEU A 28 12.14 16.04 -7.19
CA LEU A 28 12.61 16.04 -5.81
C LEU A 28 14.01 16.66 -5.76
N LYS A 29 14.23 17.52 -4.77
CA LYS A 29 15.53 18.13 -4.58
C LYS A 29 16.51 17.07 -4.07
N ASN A 30 17.57 16.81 -4.85
CA ASN A 30 18.63 15.90 -4.44
C ASN A 30 19.26 16.36 -3.12
N ARG A 31 19.39 15.44 -2.16
CA ARG A 31 20.00 15.69 -0.84
C ARG A 31 21.35 15.01 -0.65
N ASP A 32 21.63 14.01 -1.45
CA ASP A 32 22.92 13.36 -1.47
C ASP A 32 24.01 14.20 -2.14
N PHE A 33 25.21 14.16 -1.56
CA PHE A 33 26.41 14.82 -2.09
C PHE A 33 27.08 14.01 -3.22
N ILE A 34 26.83 12.70 -3.30
CA ILE A 34 27.55 11.75 -4.16
C ILE A 34 26.59 10.94 -5.06
N SER A 35 25.37 10.64 -4.59
CA SER A 35 24.32 9.89 -5.29
C SER A 35 23.07 10.75 -5.55
N LYS A 36 22.02 10.16 -6.11
CA LYS A 36 20.67 10.75 -6.08
C LYS A 36 19.94 10.19 -4.85
N SER A 37 19.04 10.99 -4.29
CA SER A 37 18.16 10.56 -3.19
C SER A 37 17.42 9.24 -3.44
N ASP A 38 17.22 8.47 -2.36
CA ASP A 38 16.49 7.22 -2.23
C ASP A 38 15.10 7.43 -1.57
N PRO A 39 14.13 8.11 -2.20
CA PRO A 39 12.99 8.64 -1.47
C PRO A 39 11.93 7.60 -1.07
N PHE A 40 11.34 7.83 0.09
CA PHE A 40 10.10 7.20 0.55
C PHE A 40 9.13 8.24 1.14
N ALA A 41 7.85 7.89 1.19
CA ALA A 41 6.79 8.75 1.71
C ALA A 41 6.08 8.13 2.92
N VAL A 42 5.66 8.99 3.84
CA VAL A 42 4.88 8.65 5.03
C VAL A 42 3.56 9.40 4.98
N LEU A 43 2.44 8.71 5.19
CA LEU A 43 1.10 9.30 5.18
C LEU A 43 0.53 9.34 6.60
N TYR A 44 -0.04 10.49 6.95
CA TYR A 44 -0.75 10.71 8.20
C TYR A 44 -2.15 11.27 7.96
N LEU A 45 -3.09 10.95 8.86
CA LEU A 45 -4.39 11.59 8.99
C LEU A 45 -4.39 12.46 10.23
N ARG A 46 -4.69 13.75 10.08
CA ARG A 46 -4.88 14.64 11.23
C ARG A 46 -6.21 14.29 11.89
N SER A 47 -6.15 14.00 13.19
CA SER A 47 -7.32 13.67 13.98
C SER A 47 -7.17 14.28 15.37
N THR A 48 -8.14 15.10 15.74
CA THR A 48 -8.22 15.74 17.05
C THR A 48 -8.91 14.87 18.10
N HIS A 49 -9.44 13.70 17.71
CA HIS A 49 -10.34 12.88 18.54
C HIS A 49 -9.96 11.38 18.59
N THR A 50 -8.85 10.97 18.00
CA THR A 50 -8.41 9.56 18.04
C THR A 50 -7.37 9.35 19.12
N VAL A 51 -7.57 8.32 19.94
CA VAL A 51 -6.62 7.82 20.96
C VAL A 51 -5.28 7.38 20.36
N LEU A 52 -5.19 7.26 19.03
CA LEU A 52 -4.01 6.85 18.26
C LEU A 52 -3.24 8.03 17.63
N ALA A 53 -3.66 9.27 17.89
CA ALA A 53 -2.92 10.43 17.40
C ALA A 53 -1.65 10.64 18.23
N ASP A 54 -0.55 11.02 17.56
CA ASP A 54 0.67 11.49 18.22
C ASP A 54 0.42 12.80 19.00
N GLU A 55 1.44 13.30 19.71
CA GLU A 55 1.36 14.56 20.46
C GLU A 55 0.96 15.77 19.58
N ASP A 56 1.14 15.67 18.26
CA ASP A 56 0.77 16.68 17.26
C ASP A 56 -0.64 16.47 16.67
N GLY A 57 -1.42 15.49 17.15
CA GLY A 57 -2.76 15.20 16.66
C GLY A 57 -2.79 14.47 15.32
N ARG A 58 -1.76 13.66 15.00
CA ARG A 58 -1.64 12.92 13.73
C ARG A 58 -1.67 11.41 13.96
N ALA A 59 -2.52 10.71 13.21
CA ALA A 59 -2.54 9.26 13.13
C ALA A 59 -1.70 8.78 11.94
N PHE A 60 -0.72 7.89 12.18
CA PHE A 60 0.09 7.28 11.14
C PHE A 60 -0.75 6.26 10.33
N LEU A 61 -0.76 6.41 9.00
CA LEU A 61 -1.47 5.52 8.09
C LEU A 61 -0.54 4.53 7.36
N GLY A 62 0.74 4.84 7.25
CA GLY A 62 1.72 3.93 6.66
C GLY A 62 2.93 4.63 6.05
N GLN A 63 3.85 3.82 5.54
CA GLN A 63 5.06 4.23 4.82
C GLN A 63 5.15 3.46 3.49
N THR A 64 5.65 4.11 2.44
CA THR A 64 5.96 3.46 1.14
C THR A 64 7.27 2.70 1.19
N GLU A 65 7.56 1.93 0.13
CA GLU A 65 8.91 1.50 -0.16
C GLU A 65 9.83 2.69 -0.48
N SER A 66 11.14 2.50 -0.33
CA SER A 66 12.17 3.45 -0.75
C SER A 66 12.64 3.10 -2.15
N LEU A 67 12.79 4.11 -3.01
CA LEU A 67 13.19 3.92 -4.40
C LEU A 67 14.58 4.50 -4.64
N LYS A 68 15.55 3.64 -4.90
CA LYS A 68 16.95 4.03 -5.04
C LYS A 68 17.19 5.04 -6.18
N ASP A 69 18.02 6.04 -5.93
CA ASP A 69 18.54 7.01 -6.89
C ASP A 69 17.45 7.69 -7.76
N ASN A 70 16.29 8.00 -7.17
CA ASN A 70 15.09 8.37 -7.91
C ASN A 70 14.48 9.72 -7.48
N LEU A 71 14.69 10.77 -8.28
CA LEU A 71 14.11 12.11 -8.01
C LEU A 71 12.66 12.29 -8.51
N SER A 72 12.07 11.26 -9.12
CA SER A 72 10.66 11.28 -9.56
C SER A 72 9.98 9.95 -9.24
N PRO A 73 9.92 9.59 -7.94
CA PRO A 73 9.46 8.29 -7.51
C PRO A 73 7.98 8.05 -7.83
N LYS A 74 7.67 6.82 -8.23
CA LYS A 74 6.30 6.31 -8.34
C LYS A 74 6.20 5.10 -7.42
N TRP A 75 5.74 5.34 -6.19
CA TRP A 75 5.56 4.28 -5.21
C TRP A 75 4.37 3.40 -5.58
N THR A 76 4.53 2.11 -5.31
CA THR A 76 3.55 1.06 -5.57
C THR A 76 2.69 0.77 -4.35
N LYS A 77 3.14 1.16 -3.14
CA LYS A 77 2.31 1.11 -1.93
C LYS A 77 1.08 1.99 -2.10
N LEU A 78 -0.08 1.37 -1.86
CA LEU A 78 -1.38 2.02 -1.82
C LEU A 78 -1.83 2.19 -0.37
N PHE A 79 -2.46 3.32 -0.07
CA PHE A 79 -3.00 3.61 1.26
C PHE A 79 -4.52 3.55 1.23
N LEU A 80 -5.12 2.69 2.06
CA LEU A 80 -6.56 2.67 2.21
C LEU A 80 -6.96 3.68 3.29
N VAL A 81 -7.71 4.69 2.87
CA VAL A 81 -8.26 5.72 3.74
C VAL A 81 -9.75 5.74 3.52
N GLU A 82 -10.49 5.72 4.60
CA GLU A 82 -11.93 5.69 4.45
C GLU A 82 -12.52 7.08 4.52
N TYR A 83 -13.49 7.33 3.65
CA TYR A 83 -13.99 8.65 3.34
C TYR A 83 -15.33 8.91 4.01
N TYR A 84 -15.46 10.08 4.63
CA TYR A 84 -16.68 10.61 5.23
C TYR A 84 -16.97 11.95 4.59
N PHE A 85 -17.95 12.00 3.68
CA PHE A 85 -18.27 13.22 2.91
C PHE A 85 -18.61 14.42 3.80
N GLU A 86 -19.17 14.17 4.99
CA GLU A 86 -19.61 15.18 5.94
C GLU A 86 -18.48 15.70 6.85
N SER A 87 -17.26 15.14 6.72
CA SER A 87 -16.13 15.44 7.61
C SER A 87 -14.91 15.95 6.84
N GLN A 88 -14.25 16.98 7.37
CA GLN A 88 -12.99 17.46 6.82
C GLN A 88 -11.84 16.57 7.29
N GLN A 89 -11.40 15.66 6.43
CA GLN A 89 -10.30 14.73 6.70
C GLN A 89 -9.00 15.30 6.13
N GLN A 90 -8.12 15.82 6.99
CA GLN A 90 -6.85 16.42 6.61
C GLN A 90 -5.73 15.37 6.57
N LEU A 91 -5.06 15.25 5.43
CA LEU A 91 -3.94 14.35 5.21
C LEU A 91 -2.64 15.14 5.17
N LYS A 92 -1.58 14.53 5.69
CA LYS A 92 -0.21 15.02 5.59
C LYS A 92 0.66 13.94 4.99
N VAL A 93 1.39 14.27 3.94
CA VAL A 93 2.42 13.40 3.37
C VAL A 93 3.77 14.02 3.63
N GLU A 94 4.66 13.26 4.24
CA GLU A 94 6.06 13.62 4.47
C GLU A 94 6.94 12.75 3.57
N VAL A 95 7.90 13.36 2.86
CA VAL A 95 8.84 12.66 1.97
C VAL A 95 10.24 12.80 2.55
N TYR A 96 10.93 11.69 2.61
CA TYR A 96 12.28 11.54 3.17
C TYR A 96 13.21 10.91 2.15
N ASP A 97 14.49 11.18 2.30
CA ASP A 97 15.60 10.49 1.66
C ASP A 97 16.13 9.39 2.59
N GLN A 98 16.32 8.17 2.07
CA GLN A 98 16.82 7.07 2.89
C GLN A 98 18.35 7.05 2.94
N ASP A 99 18.93 7.36 4.08
CA ASP A 99 20.37 7.19 4.32
C ASP A 99 20.73 5.71 4.54
N SER A 100 21.82 5.27 3.90
CA SER A 100 22.21 3.86 3.85
C SER A 100 22.52 3.24 5.24
N ASP A 101 21.88 2.09 5.46
CA ASP A 101 22.17 1.01 6.42
C ASP A 101 21.90 1.19 7.94
N LYS A 102 21.31 2.29 8.42
CA LYS A 102 20.89 2.40 9.84
C LYS A 102 19.37 2.26 10.03
N ALA A 103 19.00 1.45 11.01
CA ALA A 103 17.62 1.05 11.28
C ALA A 103 16.67 2.21 11.65
N ALA A 104 15.76 2.52 10.72
CA ALA A 104 14.30 2.53 10.89
C ALA A 104 13.63 3.59 11.79
N LYS A 105 14.25 4.75 12.06
CA LYS A 105 13.53 5.89 12.67
C LYS A 105 13.55 7.10 11.75
N LEU A 106 12.38 7.71 11.52
CA LEU A 106 12.22 8.88 10.64
C LEU A 106 13.14 10.06 10.99
N LYS A 107 13.50 10.20 12.27
CA LYS A 107 14.42 11.24 12.75
C LYS A 107 15.85 11.09 12.23
N ASP A 108 16.22 9.88 11.82
CA ASP A 108 17.55 9.54 11.33
C ASP A 108 17.57 9.53 9.78
N GLN A 109 16.53 10.07 9.13
CA GLN A 109 16.34 10.12 7.68
C GLN A 109 16.27 11.57 7.21
N ASP A 110 16.71 11.82 5.97
CA ASP A 110 16.88 13.17 5.49
C ASP A 110 15.55 13.74 4.98
N PHE A 111 14.95 14.67 5.73
CA PHE A 111 13.65 15.22 5.38
C PHE A 111 13.71 16.08 4.10
N ILE A 112 13.01 15.64 3.05
CA ILE A 112 12.90 16.34 1.77
C ILE A 112 11.85 17.43 1.87
N GLY A 113 10.62 17.09 2.29
CA GLY A 113 9.53 18.05 2.46
C GLY A 113 8.19 17.39 2.75
N ALA A 114 7.18 18.21 3.06
CA ALA A 114 5.82 17.77 3.33
C ALA A 114 4.79 18.54 2.51
N ALA A 115 3.64 17.89 2.28
CA ALA A 115 2.44 18.47 1.71
C ALA A 115 1.24 18.11 2.58
N GLU A 116 0.33 19.08 2.75
CA GLU A 116 -0.93 18.91 3.47
C GLU A 116 -2.10 19.24 2.54
N PHE A 117 -3.15 18.42 2.60
CA PHE A 117 -4.35 18.56 1.78
C PHE A 117 -5.52 17.80 2.41
N SER A 118 -6.75 18.17 2.04
CA SER A 118 -7.93 17.41 2.52
C SER A 118 -8.30 16.29 1.55
N LEU A 119 -8.77 15.16 2.07
CA LEU A 119 -9.28 14.07 1.25
C LEU A 119 -10.48 14.52 0.39
N GLY A 120 -11.36 15.37 0.93
CA GLY A 120 -12.47 15.95 0.20
C GLY A 120 -12.03 16.77 -1.03
N GLN A 121 -10.93 17.54 -0.91
CA GLN A 121 -10.36 18.27 -2.05
C GLN A 121 -9.91 17.32 -3.16
N LEU A 122 -9.30 16.19 -2.80
CA LEU A 122 -8.86 15.19 -3.76
C LEU A 122 -10.04 14.47 -4.43
N MET A 123 -11.04 14.08 -3.64
CA MET A 123 -12.24 13.38 -4.14
C MET A 123 -13.11 14.26 -5.04
N GLY A 124 -13.14 15.57 -4.80
CA GLY A 124 -13.87 16.54 -5.64
C GLY A 124 -13.08 17.05 -6.85
N ALA A 125 -11.78 16.75 -6.96
CA ALA A 125 -10.94 17.22 -8.05
C ALA A 125 -11.17 16.43 -9.36
N PRO A 126 -10.99 17.05 -10.54
CA PRO A 126 -11.01 16.33 -11.81
C PRO A 126 -10.05 15.14 -11.81
N GLY A 127 -10.56 13.97 -12.22
CA GLY A 127 -9.81 12.71 -12.20
C GLY A 127 -9.42 12.24 -10.79
N GLN A 128 -10.02 12.79 -9.73
CA GLN A 128 -9.71 12.46 -8.33
C GLN A 128 -8.21 12.54 -8.03
N SER A 129 -7.56 13.60 -8.54
CA SER A 129 -6.12 13.75 -8.50
C SER A 129 -5.71 15.16 -8.10
N GLY A 130 -4.56 15.27 -7.43
CA GLY A 130 -4.03 16.55 -6.95
C GLY A 130 -2.50 16.60 -7.04
N SER A 131 -1.97 17.80 -7.31
CA SER A 131 -0.54 18.10 -7.28
C SER A 131 -0.27 19.11 -6.17
N PHE A 132 0.63 18.77 -5.26
CA PHE A 132 0.93 19.54 -4.06
C PHE A 132 2.42 19.84 -3.98
N LEU A 133 2.78 21.07 -3.62
CA LEU A 133 4.18 21.42 -3.45
C LEU A 133 4.73 20.85 -2.15
N LEU A 134 5.90 20.23 -2.21
CA LEU A 134 6.63 19.78 -1.03
C LEU A 134 7.42 20.96 -0.43
N THR A 135 7.24 21.20 0.86
CA THR A 135 7.92 22.30 1.59
C THR A 135 8.52 21.83 2.90
N ARG A 136 9.58 22.50 3.40
CA ARG A 136 10.24 22.17 4.69
C ARG A 136 9.74 23.00 5.88
N GLY A 137 8.48 23.45 5.84
CA GLY A 137 7.92 24.31 6.87
C GLY A 137 6.79 25.17 6.33
N LYS A 138 6.90 26.50 6.46
CA LYS A 138 5.88 27.43 5.96
C LYS A 138 5.71 27.31 4.44
N HIS A 139 4.49 27.52 3.94
CA HIS A 139 4.15 27.54 2.50
C HIS A 139 5.01 28.48 1.65
N THR A 140 5.66 29.49 2.25
CA THR A 140 6.56 30.44 1.59
C THR A 140 7.99 29.91 1.38
N SER A 141 8.30 28.71 1.91
CA SER A 141 9.61 28.09 1.75
C SER A 141 9.84 27.67 0.29
N LYS A 142 11.10 27.65 -0.14
CA LYS A 142 11.46 27.12 -1.47
C LYS A 142 10.92 25.69 -1.63
N HIS A 143 10.21 25.44 -2.73
CA HIS A 143 9.66 24.11 -3.03
C HIS A 143 10.78 23.07 -3.18
N GLN A 144 10.48 21.84 -2.78
CA GLN A 144 11.42 20.71 -2.73
C GLN A 144 11.10 19.64 -3.76
N GLY A 145 10.14 19.93 -4.65
CA GLY A 145 9.53 19.02 -5.60
C GLY A 145 8.02 19.14 -5.52
N SER A 146 7.33 18.28 -6.28
CA SER A 146 5.87 18.17 -6.23
C SER A 146 5.48 16.74 -5.87
N LEU A 147 4.46 16.61 -5.03
CA LEU A 147 3.77 15.38 -4.70
C LEU A 147 2.49 15.30 -5.54
N LEU A 148 2.34 14.22 -6.30
CA LEU A 148 1.12 13.88 -7.02
C LEU A 148 0.38 12.77 -6.26
N VAL A 149 -0.88 13.03 -5.93
CA VAL A 149 -1.75 12.10 -5.23
C VAL A 149 -2.94 11.78 -6.13
N LYS A 150 -3.28 10.50 -6.25
CA LYS A 150 -4.53 10.06 -6.90
C LYS A 150 -5.33 9.23 -5.93
N ALA A 151 -6.63 9.50 -5.86
CA ALA A 151 -7.61 8.71 -5.13
C ALA A 151 -8.43 7.84 -6.09
N GLU A 152 -8.87 6.69 -5.62
CA GLU A 152 -9.84 5.85 -6.30
C GLU A 152 -10.69 5.11 -5.27
N GLU A 153 -11.97 4.89 -5.54
CA GLU A 153 -12.80 4.09 -4.64
C GLU A 153 -12.33 2.61 -4.65
N ALA A 154 -12.12 2.06 -3.47
CA ALA A 154 -11.57 0.72 -3.28
C ALA A 154 -12.68 -0.32 -3.22
N LYS A 155 -12.53 -1.40 -3.98
CA LYS A 155 -13.34 -2.60 -3.87
C LYS A 155 -12.61 -3.62 -3.01
N ALA A 156 -13.26 -4.07 -1.93
CA ALA A 156 -12.68 -5.07 -1.05
C ALA A 156 -12.45 -6.40 -1.79
N SER A 157 -11.23 -6.94 -1.66
CA SER A 157 -10.90 -8.29 -2.11
C SER A 157 -10.01 -9.00 -1.10
N SER A 158 -10.28 -10.27 -0.84
CA SER A 158 -9.42 -11.16 -0.03
C SER A 158 -8.51 -12.04 -0.88
N GLU A 159 -8.47 -11.78 -2.19
CA GLU A 159 -7.67 -12.53 -3.14
C GLU A 159 -6.39 -11.77 -3.49
N ALA A 160 -5.33 -12.54 -3.69
CA ALA A 160 -4.08 -12.09 -4.24
C ALA A 160 -3.69 -12.97 -5.43
N VAL A 161 -2.78 -12.48 -6.25
CA VAL A 161 -2.23 -13.23 -7.37
C VAL A 161 -0.72 -13.30 -7.24
N ARG A 162 -0.18 -14.51 -7.33
CA ARG A 162 1.25 -14.76 -7.52
C ARG A 162 1.54 -14.79 -9.01
N MET A 163 2.53 -14.00 -9.42
CA MET A 163 2.89 -13.82 -10.82
C MET A 163 4.39 -13.96 -11.01
N ARG A 164 4.79 -14.51 -12.15
CA ARG A 164 6.17 -14.46 -12.64
C ARG A 164 6.14 -14.17 -14.13
N PHE A 165 6.98 -13.24 -14.54
CA PHE A 165 7.15 -12.88 -15.94
C PHE A 165 8.54 -13.26 -16.44
N SER A 166 8.61 -13.61 -17.72
CA SER A 166 9.87 -13.72 -18.46
C SER A 166 9.69 -13.09 -19.83
N ALA A 167 10.76 -12.59 -20.43
CA ALA A 167 10.74 -12.14 -21.81
C ALA A 167 11.80 -12.86 -22.65
N SER A 168 11.63 -12.82 -23.96
CA SER A 168 12.60 -13.34 -24.92
C SER A 168 12.71 -12.47 -26.15
N GLY A 169 13.91 -12.41 -26.74
CA GLY A 169 14.17 -11.65 -27.95
C GLY A 169 13.86 -10.16 -27.81
N LEU A 170 14.07 -9.57 -26.63
CA LEU A 170 13.88 -8.14 -26.41
C LEU A 170 14.71 -7.31 -27.40
N ALA A 171 14.16 -6.18 -27.84
CA ALA A 171 14.95 -5.23 -28.62
C ALA A 171 16.09 -4.66 -27.76
N ASN A 172 17.29 -4.63 -28.33
CA ASN A 172 18.47 -4.04 -27.70
C ASN A 172 18.49 -2.52 -27.90
N MET A 173 18.53 -1.75 -26.81
CA MET A 173 18.59 -0.28 -26.85
C MET A 173 20.01 0.27 -26.66
N ASP A 174 20.93 -0.49 -26.05
CA ASP A 174 22.32 -0.05 -25.78
C ASP A 174 23.31 -0.21 -26.96
N GLY A 175 22.92 -0.92 -28.01
CA GLY A 175 23.70 -1.00 -29.25
C GLY A 175 24.62 -2.23 -29.38
N MET A 176 25.74 -2.08 -30.10
CA MET A 176 26.48 -3.23 -30.66
C MET A 176 27.33 -4.02 -29.65
N PHE A 177 27.71 -3.41 -28.52
CA PHE A 177 28.65 -3.99 -27.55
C PHE A 177 28.06 -4.20 -26.14
N SER A 178 26.78 -3.90 -25.97
CA SER A 178 26.00 -4.16 -24.76
C SER A 178 24.63 -4.69 -25.17
N LYS A 179 23.88 -5.22 -24.21
CA LYS A 179 22.46 -5.49 -24.34
C LYS A 179 21.75 -4.66 -23.30
N SER A 180 20.46 -4.44 -23.54
CA SER A 180 19.57 -3.84 -22.57
C SER A 180 19.62 -4.49 -21.19
N ASP A 181 19.34 -3.67 -20.20
CA ASP A 181 19.18 -3.92 -18.77
C ASP A 181 17.67 -3.88 -18.41
N PRO A 182 16.87 -4.92 -18.76
CA PRO A 182 15.42 -4.80 -18.71
C PRO A 182 14.79 -4.93 -17.32
N PHE A 183 13.77 -4.11 -17.07
CA PHE A 183 12.78 -4.28 -16.01
C PHE A 183 11.35 -4.16 -16.54
N LEU A 184 10.39 -4.80 -15.87
CA LEU A 184 8.96 -4.75 -16.18
C LEU A 184 8.24 -3.80 -15.24
N VAL A 185 7.40 -2.93 -15.81
CA VAL A 185 6.43 -2.10 -15.10
C VAL A 185 5.03 -2.60 -15.43
N LEU A 186 4.26 -2.92 -14.39
CA LEU A 186 2.86 -3.27 -14.49
C LEU A 186 2.02 -2.12 -13.95
N SER A 187 1.08 -1.64 -14.76
CA SER A 187 0.17 -0.56 -14.41
C SER A 187 -1.29 -0.95 -14.66
N ARG A 188 -2.21 -0.46 -13.83
CA ARG A 188 -3.65 -0.60 -14.02
C ARG A 188 -4.26 0.68 -14.60
N LEU A 189 -5.24 0.55 -15.47
CA LEU A 189 -6.03 1.67 -15.99
C LEU A 189 -6.93 2.22 -14.88
N ARG A 190 -7.07 3.53 -14.71
CA ARG A 190 -8.00 4.12 -13.73
C ARG A 190 -9.44 4.19 -14.25
N GLU A 191 -10.41 4.28 -13.35
CA GLU A 191 -11.84 4.42 -13.71
C GLU A 191 -12.15 5.70 -14.50
N ASP A 192 -11.27 6.70 -14.39
CA ASP A 192 -11.31 7.91 -15.24
C ASP A 192 -11.00 7.62 -16.72
N ASN A 193 -10.67 6.37 -17.07
CA ASN A 193 -10.31 5.86 -18.40
C ASN A 193 -9.23 6.66 -19.13
N GLY A 194 -8.50 7.52 -18.42
CA GLY A 194 -7.56 8.47 -18.99
C GLY A 194 -6.14 8.30 -18.46
N SER A 195 -5.96 7.62 -17.33
CA SER A 195 -4.63 7.51 -16.72
C SER A 195 -4.31 6.13 -16.16
N TRP A 196 -3.02 5.82 -16.14
CA TRP A 196 -2.47 4.59 -15.57
C TRP A 196 -1.93 4.84 -14.16
N THR A 197 -2.04 3.82 -13.30
CA THR A 197 -1.42 3.76 -11.97
C THR A 197 -0.44 2.60 -11.96
N GLN A 198 0.83 2.84 -11.65
CA GLN A 198 1.82 1.78 -11.50
C GLN A 198 1.50 0.96 -10.25
N VAL A 199 1.38 -0.35 -10.40
CA VAL A 199 1.05 -1.27 -9.31
C VAL A 199 2.22 -2.17 -8.95
N HIS A 200 3.20 -2.33 -9.86
CA HIS A 200 4.43 -3.07 -9.60
C HIS A 200 5.55 -2.67 -10.57
N LYS A 201 6.81 -2.75 -10.10
CA LYS A 201 8.04 -2.69 -10.89
C LYS A 201 8.92 -3.88 -10.45
N THR A 202 9.45 -4.65 -11.40
CA THR A 202 10.39 -5.75 -11.11
C THR A 202 11.80 -5.21 -10.89
N GLU A 203 12.71 -6.09 -10.48
CA GLU A 203 14.15 -5.81 -10.57
C GLU A 203 14.60 -5.60 -12.02
N THR A 204 15.68 -4.84 -12.16
CA THR A 204 16.47 -4.69 -13.39
C THR A 204 17.43 -5.87 -13.52
N ILE A 205 17.54 -6.44 -14.72
CA ILE A 205 18.46 -7.54 -15.00
C ILE A 205 19.47 -7.09 -16.05
N ASP A 206 20.72 -6.89 -15.65
CA ASP A 206 21.75 -6.32 -16.52
C ASP A 206 22.08 -7.23 -17.73
N ASN A 207 22.29 -6.59 -18.88
CA ASN A 207 22.84 -7.13 -20.12
C ASN A 207 22.12 -8.40 -20.60
N ASN A 208 20.79 -8.35 -20.66
CA ASN A 208 19.95 -9.52 -20.90
C ASN A 208 18.74 -9.24 -21.82
N LEU A 209 18.67 -9.91 -22.97
CA LEU A 209 17.52 -9.82 -23.89
C LEU A 209 16.48 -10.92 -23.67
N ASN A 210 16.70 -11.81 -22.70
CA ASN A 210 15.81 -12.90 -22.34
C ASN A 210 15.63 -12.98 -20.80
N PRO A 211 15.18 -11.89 -20.15
CA PRO A 211 15.10 -11.83 -18.70
C PRO A 211 14.05 -12.79 -18.15
N ASN A 212 14.31 -13.30 -16.94
CA ASN A 212 13.36 -14.08 -16.16
C ASN A 212 13.32 -13.48 -14.75
N TRP A 213 12.37 -12.57 -14.54
CA TRP A 213 12.25 -11.83 -13.29
C TRP A 213 11.77 -12.73 -12.14
N ARG A 214 12.05 -12.28 -10.92
CA ARG A 214 11.60 -12.96 -9.70
C ARG A 214 10.06 -12.99 -9.62
N PRO A 215 9.48 -14.06 -9.05
CA PRO A 215 8.05 -14.08 -8.77
C PRO A 215 7.70 -13.02 -7.72
N PHE A 216 6.51 -12.46 -7.83
CA PHE A 216 5.96 -11.49 -6.88
C PHE A 216 4.48 -11.78 -6.63
N SER A 217 3.91 -11.18 -5.59
CA SER A 217 2.49 -11.32 -5.28
C SER A 217 1.86 -9.96 -5.06
N LEU A 218 0.65 -9.77 -5.58
CA LEU A 218 -0.13 -8.54 -5.44
C LEU A 218 -1.55 -8.87 -4.99
N PRO A 219 -2.14 -8.11 -4.04
CA PRO A 219 -3.58 -8.14 -3.82
C PRO A 219 -4.34 -7.82 -5.11
N LEU A 220 -5.46 -8.49 -5.38
CA LEU A 220 -6.29 -8.19 -6.56
C LEU A 220 -6.87 -6.78 -6.53
N GLN A 221 -7.07 -6.23 -5.34
CA GLN A 221 -7.43 -4.82 -5.17
C GLN A 221 -6.36 -3.90 -5.79
N GLN A 222 -5.09 -4.14 -5.48
CA GLN A 222 -3.97 -3.37 -6.03
C GLN A 222 -3.83 -3.61 -7.54
N LEU A 223 -3.89 -4.87 -8.00
CA LEU A 223 -3.69 -5.19 -9.41
C LEU A 223 -4.78 -4.62 -10.32
N CYS A 224 -6.05 -4.83 -9.97
CA CYS A 224 -7.17 -4.51 -10.87
C CYS A 224 -8.44 -4.06 -10.14
N ASN A 225 -8.35 -3.69 -8.86
CA ASN A 225 -9.48 -3.34 -7.98
C ASN A 225 -10.59 -4.41 -7.99
N GLY A 226 -10.19 -5.68 -8.06
CA GLY A 226 -11.10 -6.83 -8.15
C GLY A 226 -11.81 -7.02 -9.48
N ASP A 227 -11.61 -6.17 -10.48
CA ASP A 227 -12.19 -6.33 -11.82
C ASP A 227 -11.19 -6.99 -12.79
N TYR A 228 -11.46 -8.24 -13.16
CA TYR A 228 -10.55 -9.05 -13.97
C TYR A 228 -10.47 -8.56 -15.42
N ARG A 229 -11.46 -7.75 -15.86
CA ARG A 229 -11.52 -7.15 -17.21
C ARG A 229 -10.87 -5.79 -17.29
N ARG A 230 -10.45 -5.26 -16.14
CA ARG A 230 -9.81 -3.97 -16.09
C ARG A 230 -8.50 -3.98 -16.86
N GLY A 231 -8.28 -2.93 -17.64
CA GLY A 231 -7.09 -2.78 -18.48
C GLY A 231 -5.82 -2.77 -17.62
N LEU A 232 -4.85 -3.57 -18.05
CA LEU A 232 -3.48 -3.62 -17.54
C LEU A 232 -2.52 -3.22 -18.66
N SER A 233 -1.49 -2.44 -18.33
CA SER A 233 -0.40 -2.09 -19.23
C SER A 233 0.89 -2.72 -18.68
N LEU A 234 1.50 -3.57 -19.51
CA LEU A 234 2.78 -4.24 -19.25
C LEU A 234 3.83 -3.57 -20.13
N GLN A 235 4.77 -2.86 -19.52
CA GLN A 235 5.82 -2.12 -20.21
C GLN A 235 7.19 -2.62 -19.77
N VAL A 236 8.03 -3.03 -20.72
CA VAL A 236 9.42 -3.40 -20.47
C VAL A 236 10.30 -2.21 -20.86
N PHE A 237 11.12 -1.77 -19.91
CA PHE A 237 12.06 -0.66 -20.08
C PHE A 237 13.49 -1.16 -19.99
N ASP A 238 14.39 -0.44 -20.64
CA ASP A 238 15.84 -0.51 -20.49
C ASP A 238 16.30 0.51 -19.44
N GLU A 239 17.13 0.14 -18.45
CA GLU A 239 17.63 1.08 -17.43
C GLU A 239 19.08 1.47 -17.70
N ASP A 240 19.30 2.71 -18.14
CA ASP A 240 20.67 3.21 -18.35
C ASP A 240 21.37 3.45 -17.01
N ARG A 241 22.71 3.36 -17.01
CA ARG A 241 23.57 3.79 -15.87
C ARG A 241 23.34 5.23 -15.39
N SER A 242 22.71 6.08 -16.20
CA SER A 242 22.37 7.46 -15.83
C SER A 242 21.07 7.58 -15.01
N GLY A 243 20.34 6.47 -14.83
CA GLY A 243 19.02 6.41 -14.23
C GLY A 243 17.90 6.93 -15.14
N ARG A 244 18.15 7.03 -16.45
CA ARG A 244 17.10 7.20 -17.46
C ARG A 244 16.63 5.81 -17.88
N SER A 245 15.34 5.70 -18.21
CA SER A 245 14.79 4.45 -18.72
C SER A 245 14.16 4.66 -20.09
N GLU A 246 14.54 3.84 -21.07
CA GLU A 246 13.97 3.87 -22.42
C GLU A 246 12.97 2.71 -22.58
N LEU A 247 11.82 2.95 -23.20
CA LEU A 247 10.85 1.90 -23.45
C LEU A 247 11.41 0.90 -24.48
N ILE A 248 11.52 -0.37 -24.10
CA ILE A 248 11.82 -1.47 -25.03
C ILE A 248 10.54 -1.82 -25.79
N GLY A 249 9.46 -2.12 -25.07
CA GLY A 249 8.16 -2.41 -25.67
C GLY A 249 7.04 -2.59 -24.66
N GLN A 250 5.80 -2.55 -25.14
CA GLN A 250 4.60 -2.61 -24.30
C GLN A 250 3.51 -3.51 -24.88
N VAL A 251 2.64 -4.00 -24.02
CA VAL A 251 1.38 -4.66 -24.38
C VAL A 251 0.30 -4.26 -23.38
N ASN A 252 -0.92 -4.02 -23.87
CA ASN A 252 -2.09 -3.84 -23.02
C ASN A 252 -2.90 -5.15 -23.00
N THR A 253 -3.38 -5.53 -21.83
CA THR A 253 -4.08 -6.80 -21.58
C THR A 253 -5.04 -6.65 -20.40
N THR A 254 -5.56 -7.74 -19.86
CA THR A 254 -6.37 -7.81 -18.64
C THR A 254 -5.96 -9.02 -17.80
N LEU A 255 -6.38 -9.11 -16.54
CA LEU A 255 -6.14 -10.32 -15.74
C LEU A 255 -6.86 -11.53 -16.35
N GLU A 256 -8.08 -11.35 -16.87
CA GLU A 256 -8.84 -12.39 -17.60
C GLU A 256 -8.02 -12.94 -18.78
N GLU A 257 -7.41 -12.08 -19.58
CA GLU A 257 -6.58 -12.50 -20.72
C GLU A 257 -5.26 -13.15 -20.27
N LEU A 258 -4.60 -12.62 -19.23
CA LEU A 258 -3.40 -13.23 -18.65
C LEU A 258 -3.66 -14.66 -18.17
N LEU A 259 -4.81 -14.90 -17.54
CA LEU A 259 -5.25 -16.24 -17.12
C LEU A 259 -5.51 -17.15 -18.32
N ALA A 260 -6.24 -16.65 -19.32
CA ALA A 260 -6.57 -17.42 -20.52
C ALA A 260 -5.33 -17.78 -21.37
N LYS A 261 -4.31 -16.92 -21.38
CA LYS A 261 -3.06 -17.07 -22.14
C LYS A 261 -1.86 -17.37 -21.26
N ARG A 262 -2.06 -17.95 -20.07
CA ARG A 262 -0.96 -18.31 -19.15
C ARG A 262 0.09 -19.14 -19.89
N GLY A 263 1.36 -18.78 -19.73
CA GLY A 263 2.48 -19.44 -20.41
C GLY A 263 2.60 -19.18 -21.91
N SER A 264 1.69 -18.40 -22.52
CA SER A 264 1.74 -18.02 -23.93
C SER A 264 2.45 -16.69 -24.14
N ASN A 265 2.90 -16.46 -25.38
CA ASN A 265 3.61 -15.24 -25.76
C ASN A 265 2.65 -14.06 -25.97
N PHE A 266 2.93 -12.95 -25.29
CA PHE A 266 2.41 -11.62 -25.57
C PHE A 266 3.44 -10.85 -26.39
N VAL A 267 3.05 -10.31 -27.54
CA VAL A 267 3.95 -9.56 -28.41
C VAL A 267 4.11 -8.15 -27.86
N LEU A 268 5.35 -7.74 -27.60
CA LEU A 268 5.65 -6.37 -27.20
C LEU A 268 5.75 -5.47 -28.43
N HIS A 269 5.13 -4.29 -28.32
CA HIS A 269 5.12 -3.29 -29.38
C HIS A 269 5.82 -2.00 -28.93
N ASN A 270 6.56 -1.38 -29.85
CA ASN A 270 7.20 -0.09 -29.63
C ASN A 270 7.03 0.78 -30.89
N GLU A 271 6.30 1.88 -30.75
CA GLU A 271 6.01 2.76 -31.88
C GLU A 271 7.23 3.54 -32.39
N ALA A 272 8.14 3.93 -31.48
CA ALA A 272 9.36 4.62 -31.85
C ALA A 272 10.29 3.71 -32.67
N LEU A 273 10.46 2.45 -32.23
CA LEU A 273 11.20 1.45 -32.99
C LEU A 273 10.50 1.10 -34.32
N ARG A 274 9.17 1.02 -34.34
CA ARG A 274 8.41 0.82 -35.58
C ARG A 274 8.64 1.95 -36.58
N LYS A 275 8.60 3.20 -36.13
CA LYS A 275 8.89 4.39 -36.96
C LYS A 275 10.34 4.37 -37.47
N LYS A 276 11.31 4.01 -36.63
CA LYS A 276 12.75 3.96 -36.97
C LYS A 276 13.10 2.82 -37.93
N LYS A 277 12.55 1.63 -37.74
CA LYS A 277 12.87 0.41 -38.52
C LYS A 277 11.95 0.18 -39.72
N GLY A 278 10.78 0.83 -39.78
CA GLY A 278 9.83 0.70 -40.88
C GLY A 278 9.44 -0.75 -41.13
N LYS A 279 9.52 -1.20 -42.40
CA LYS A 279 9.17 -2.57 -42.83
C LYS A 279 10.01 -3.68 -42.18
N LYS A 280 11.18 -3.36 -41.59
CA LYS A 280 12.02 -4.34 -40.88
C LYS A 280 11.58 -4.57 -39.44
N TYR A 281 10.64 -3.78 -38.92
CA TYR A 281 10.11 -3.95 -37.58
C TYR A 281 9.16 -5.15 -37.52
N THR A 282 9.42 -6.08 -36.60
CA THR A 282 8.55 -7.23 -36.33
C THR A 282 7.84 -7.05 -34.98
N ASN A 283 8.61 -6.99 -33.90
CA ASN A 283 8.17 -6.73 -32.54
C ASN A 283 9.35 -6.21 -31.70
N ALA A 284 9.09 -5.90 -30.43
CA ALA A 284 10.09 -5.48 -29.45
C ALA A 284 10.49 -6.61 -28.48
N GLY A 285 10.09 -7.85 -28.77
CA GLY A 285 10.25 -9.02 -27.93
C GLY A 285 8.92 -9.69 -27.59
N LEU A 286 9.02 -10.82 -26.89
CA LEU A 286 7.89 -11.62 -26.44
C LEU A 286 7.89 -11.69 -24.92
N LEU A 287 6.78 -11.35 -24.28
CA LEU A 287 6.57 -11.42 -22.84
C LEU A 287 5.69 -12.64 -22.51
N VAL A 288 6.01 -13.34 -21.42
CA VAL A 288 5.27 -14.53 -20.96
C VAL A 288 4.99 -14.40 -19.48
N ALA A 289 3.72 -14.56 -19.09
CA ALA A 289 3.35 -14.81 -17.69
C ALA A 289 3.54 -16.31 -17.41
N SER A 290 4.73 -16.68 -16.93
CA SER A 290 5.15 -18.08 -16.73
C SER A 290 4.54 -18.69 -15.46
N GLU A 291 4.30 -17.87 -14.44
CA GLU A 291 3.55 -18.24 -13.24
C GLU A 291 2.39 -17.27 -13.07
N LEU A 292 1.19 -17.80 -12.83
CA LEU A 292 -0.02 -17.03 -12.60
C LEU A 292 -0.98 -17.88 -11.77
N GLU A 293 -1.06 -17.58 -10.47
CA GLU A 293 -1.88 -18.32 -9.50
C GLU A 293 -2.64 -17.33 -8.62
N ILE A 294 -3.97 -17.39 -8.68
CA ILE A 294 -4.83 -16.65 -7.76
C ILE A 294 -5.02 -17.51 -6.51
N TYR A 295 -4.75 -16.91 -5.36
CA TYR A 295 -4.96 -17.55 -4.08
C TYR A 295 -5.72 -16.59 -3.16
N ARG A 296 -6.48 -17.15 -2.23
CA ARG A 296 -7.01 -16.37 -1.13
C ARG A 296 -5.87 -16.11 -0.17
N GLU A 297 -5.43 -14.87 -0.14
CA GLU A 297 -4.55 -14.44 0.92
C GLU A 297 -5.42 -14.47 2.19
N HIS A 298 -5.01 -15.24 3.19
CA HIS A 298 -5.64 -15.20 4.51
C HIS A 298 -5.27 -13.87 5.18
N THR A 299 -5.72 -12.76 4.59
CA THR A 299 -5.63 -11.45 5.20
C THR A 299 -6.62 -11.45 6.35
N PHE A 300 -6.07 -11.44 7.56
CA PHE A 300 -6.83 -11.26 8.81
C PHE A 300 -7.51 -9.89 8.94
N ILE A 301 -7.44 -9.09 7.87
CA ILE A 301 -7.99 -7.75 7.73
C ILE A 301 -9.01 -7.82 6.58
N ASP A 302 -10.08 -8.59 6.76
CA ASP A 302 -11.32 -8.26 6.05
C ASP A 302 -11.81 -6.96 6.70
N PHE A 303 -11.86 -5.85 5.96
CA PHE A 303 -12.37 -4.56 6.42
C PHE A 303 -13.82 -4.64 6.94
N ARG A 304 -14.52 -5.77 6.72
CA ARG A 304 -15.84 -6.09 7.27
C ARG A 304 -15.80 -6.89 8.57
N THR A 305 -14.64 -7.29 9.09
CA THR A 305 -14.56 -8.06 10.34
C THR A 305 -14.84 -7.18 11.56
N LEU A 306 -15.57 -7.70 12.54
CA LEU A 306 -15.81 -7.03 13.82
C LEU A 306 -14.52 -6.77 14.61
N HIS A 307 -13.40 -7.39 14.23
CA HIS A 307 -12.08 -7.16 14.80
C HIS A 307 -11.27 -6.11 14.03
N PHE A 308 -11.79 -5.57 12.93
CA PHE A 308 -11.09 -4.56 12.14
C PHE A 308 -10.74 -3.39 13.06
N ILE A 309 -9.46 -3.07 13.09
CA ILE A 309 -8.96 -1.92 13.82
C ILE A 309 -9.04 -0.75 12.85
N ASP A 310 -10.06 0.06 13.04
CA ASP A 310 -10.27 1.23 12.24
C ASP A 310 -9.47 2.41 12.82
N PRO A 311 -8.59 3.05 12.05
CA PRO A 311 -7.87 4.24 12.51
C PRO A 311 -8.79 5.43 12.83
N ARG A 312 -10.07 5.39 12.43
CA ARG A 312 -11.06 6.48 12.60
C ARG A 312 -11.97 6.28 13.82
N GLY A 313 -12.00 5.09 14.41
CA GLY A 313 -12.87 4.82 15.54
C GLY A 313 -12.75 3.42 16.11
N PRO A 314 -13.16 3.21 17.37
CA PRO A 314 -13.12 1.89 17.96
C PRO A 314 -14.14 0.97 17.28
N ASN A 315 -13.77 -0.29 17.01
CA ASN A 315 -14.76 -1.32 16.69
C ASN A 315 -15.61 -1.68 17.92
N GLN A 316 -16.63 -2.52 17.73
CA GLN A 316 -17.56 -2.91 18.80
C GLN A 316 -16.88 -3.49 20.04
N TYR A 317 -15.81 -4.26 19.87
CA TYR A 317 -15.06 -4.80 21.01
C TYR A 317 -14.27 -3.70 21.74
N GLN A 318 -13.64 -2.77 21.01
CA GLN A 318 -12.91 -1.67 21.65
C GLN A 318 -13.86 -0.74 22.41
N HIS A 319 -15.08 -0.52 21.89
CA HIS A 319 -16.14 0.18 22.62
C HIS A 319 -16.56 -0.55 23.89
N ALA A 320 -16.80 -1.87 23.81
CA ALA A 320 -17.18 -2.67 24.98
C ALA A 320 -16.10 -2.67 26.06
N ILE A 321 -14.83 -2.88 25.67
CA ILE A 321 -13.67 -2.84 26.58
C ILE A 321 -13.55 -1.46 27.21
N SER A 322 -13.60 -0.39 26.41
CA SER A 322 -13.46 0.97 26.94
C SER A 322 -14.60 1.33 27.89
N ALA A 323 -15.86 0.97 27.56
CA ALA A 323 -17.02 1.29 28.40
C ALA A 323 -17.03 0.52 29.74
N THR A 324 -16.38 -0.65 29.79
CA THR A 324 -16.39 -1.51 30.99
C THR A 324 -15.11 -1.33 31.82
N VAL A 325 -13.96 -1.59 31.22
CA VAL A 325 -12.67 -1.60 31.93
C VAL A 325 -12.30 -0.22 32.44
N SER A 326 -12.67 0.86 31.74
CA SER A 326 -12.36 2.22 32.22
C SER A 326 -13.07 2.59 33.53
N ILE A 327 -14.22 1.96 33.82
CA ILE A 327 -15.00 2.14 35.04
C ILE A 327 -14.49 1.16 36.11
N LEU A 328 -14.34 -0.11 35.74
CA LEU A 328 -13.97 -1.17 36.68
C LEU A 328 -12.56 -0.96 37.26
N GLN A 329 -11.63 -0.36 36.50
CA GLN A 329 -10.28 -0.09 36.98
C GLN A 329 -10.16 0.86 38.17
N GLU A 330 -11.19 1.65 38.49
CA GLU A 330 -11.16 2.49 39.69
C GLU A 330 -11.51 1.71 40.97
N TYR A 331 -12.05 0.50 40.82
CA TYR A 331 -12.36 -0.41 41.92
C TYR A 331 -11.29 -1.50 42.11
N ASP A 332 -10.29 -1.51 41.24
CA ASP A 332 -9.15 -2.41 41.28
C ASP A 332 -7.94 -1.65 41.87
N SER A 333 -7.35 -2.18 42.94
CA SER A 333 -6.25 -1.53 43.65
C SER A 333 -4.92 -1.55 42.88
N ASP A 334 -4.66 -2.58 42.09
CA ASP A 334 -3.41 -2.73 41.33
C ASP A 334 -3.59 -2.43 39.83
N LYS A 335 -4.85 -2.34 39.38
CA LYS A 335 -5.26 -2.07 38.01
C LYS A 335 -4.63 -3.07 37.03
N GLN A 336 -4.38 -4.30 37.45
CA GLN A 336 -3.86 -5.39 36.63
C GLN A 336 -5.01 -6.29 36.17
N PHE A 337 -5.22 -6.35 34.86
CA PHE A 337 -6.31 -7.12 34.28
C PHE A 337 -5.79 -8.36 33.58
N PRO A 338 -6.21 -9.57 33.99
CA PRO A 338 -5.96 -10.76 33.18
C PRO A 338 -6.80 -10.69 31.91
N VAL A 339 -6.16 -10.79 30.73
CA VAL A 339 -6.87 -10.69 29.45
C VAL A 339 -6.66 -11.94 28.62
N TYR A 340 -7.76 -12.55 28.19
CA TYR A 340 -7.75 -13.80 27.43
C TYR A 340 -8.47 -13.67 26.09
N GLY A 341 -8.02 -14.48 25.14
CA GLY A 341 -8.67 -14.73 23.84
C GLY A 341 -9.13 -16.17 23.74
N PHE A 342 -10.06 -16.42 22.84
CA PHE A 342 -10.60 -17.76 22.60
C PHE A 342 -10.92 -17.97 21.11
N GLY A 343 -10.91 -19.22 20.67
CA GLY A 343 -11.31 -19.61 19.31
C GLY A 343 -10.31 -19.20 18.23
N GLY A 344 -9.06 -18.97 18.61
CA GLY A 344 -7.96 -18.58 17.73
C GLY A 344 -6.77 -19.53 17.86
N ILE A 345 -5.78 -19.41 16.98
CA ILE A 345 -4.53 -20.16 17.01
C ILE A 345 -3.43 -19.16 17.36
N PRO A 346 -2.94 -19.14 18.61
CA PRO A 346 -1.87 -18.23 19.04
C PRO A 346 -0.56 -18.45 18.25
N PRO A 347 0.34 -17.46 18.24
CA PRO A 347 1.69 -17.63 17.69
C PRO A 347 2.40 -18.85 18.30
N GLY A 348 2.97 -19.70 17.45
CA GLY A 348 3.62 -20.96 17.87
C GLY A 348 2.68 -22.14 18.12
N ALA A 349 1.35 -21.94 18.10
CA ALA A 349 0.38 -23.02 18.23
C ALA A 349 -0.01 -23.62 16.86
N HIS A 350 -0.29 -24.93 16.86
CA HIS A 350 -0.76 -25.67 15.69
C HIS A 350 -2.27 -25.93 15.68
N ASN A 351 -2.91 -25.87 16.85
CA ASN A 351 -4.33 -26.14 17.03
C ASN A 351 -5.07 -24.88 17.55
N VAL A 352 -6.39 -24.88 17.38
CA VAL A 352 -7.25 -23.85 17.96
C VAL A 352 -7.18 -23.93 19.48
N ASP A 353 -6.90 -22.80 20.09
CA ASP A 353 -6.94 -22.59 21.52
C ASP A 353 -8.21 -21.82 21.89
N HIS A 354 -8.91 -22.35 22.89
CA HIS A 354 -10.16 -21.80 23.41
C HIS A 354 -9.96 -20.91 24.63
N CYS A 355 -8.74 -20.78 25.16
CA CYS A 355 -8.41 -19.84 26.22
C CYS A 355 -6.90 -19.61 26.29
N PHE A 356 -6.42 -18.49 25.75
CA PHE A 356 -5.00 -18.13 25.77
C PHE A 356 -4.79 -16.69 26.26
N PRO A 357 -3.70 -16.43 27.00
CA PRO A 357 -3.41 -15.08 27.50
C PRO A 357 -3.08 -14.16 26.33
N LEU A 358 -3.68 -12.98 26.31
CA LEU A 358 -3.48 -12.05 25.20
C LEU A 358 -2.03 -11.49 25.19
N ASN A 359 -1.40 -11.31 26.35
CA ASN A 359 -0.01 -10.86 26.38
C ASN A 359 1.02 -11.96 26.01
N LEU A 360 0.55 -13.15 25.61
CA LEU A 360 1.35 -14.34 25.30
C LEU A 360 2.24 -14.83 26.44
N ASN A 361 1.95 -14.44 27.68
CA ASN A 361 2.65 -14.87 28.88
C ASN A 361 1.72 -15.72 29.77
N PRO A 362 1.78 -17.06 29.69
CA PRO A 362 0.94 -17.93 30.51
C PRO A 362 1.23 -17.85 32.01
N SER A 363 2.43 -17.42 32.40
CA SER A 363 2.82 -17.29 33.81
C SER A 363 2.34 -15.99 34.43
N ASN A 364 2.06 -14.96 33.62
CA ASN A 364 1.47 -13.71 34.06
C ASN A 364 0.58 -13.15 32.93
N PRO A 365 -0.73 -13.42 32.93
CA PRO A 365 -1.67 -13.01 31.87
C PRO A 365 -2.13 -11.55 32.02
N GLU A 366 -1.64 -10.83 33.03
CA GLU A 366 -2.14 -9.51 33.38
C GLU A 366 -1.55 -8.40 32.52
N VAL A 367 -2.33 -7.34 32.33
CA VAL A 367 -1.93 -6.10 31.67
C VAL A 367 -2.39 -4.90 32.49
N ALA A 368 -1.60 -3.84 32.46
CA ALA A 368 -1.85 -2.65 33.24
C ALA A 368 -2.94 -1.76 32.63
N GLY A 369 -4.06 -1.63 33.34
CA GLY A 369 -5.11 -0.66 33.08
C GLY A 369 -5.89 -0.88 31.78
N SER A 370 -6.93 -0.07 31.60
CA SER A 370 -7.76 -0.08 30.37
C SER A 370 -6.97 0.10 29.08
N GLN A 371 -5.91 0.91 29.10
CA GLN A 371 -5.03 1.11 27.95
C GLN A 371 -4.20 -0.14 27.62
N GLY A 372 -3.69 -0.87 28.63
CA GLY A 372 -2.99 -2.14 28.43
C GLY A 372 -3.89 -3.21 27.81
N VAL A 373 -5.16 -3.27 28.23
CA VAL A 373 -6.16 -4.21 27.66
C VAL A 373 -6.43 -3.90 26.18
N LEU A 374 -6.52 -2.62 25.81
CA LEU A 374 -6.67 -2.22 24.42
C LEU A 374 -5.40 -2.53 23.62
N GLN A 375 -4.22 -2.18 24.14
CA GLN A 375 -2.92 -2.36 23.48
C GLN A 375 -2.64 -3.83 23.17
N VAL A 376 -2.85 -4.73 24.13
CA VAL A 376 -2.59 -6.17 23.94
C VAL A 376 -3.53 -6.78 22.88
N ARG A 377 -4.76 -6.28 22.80
CA ARG A 377 -5.68 -6.60 21.70
C ARG A 377 -5.13 -6.14 20.36
N PHE A 378 -4.56 -4.93 20.25
CA PHE A 378 -3.95 -4.44 19.01
C PHE A 378 -2.79 -5.35 18.59
N THR A 379 -1.83 -5.61 19.47
CA THR A 379 -0.62 -6.39 19.16
C THR A 379 -0.94 -7.78 18.63
N LEU A 380 -2.00 -8.41 19.12
CA LEU A 380 -2.38 -9.77 18.75
C LEU A 380 -3.37 -9.92 17.61
N ALA A 381 -4.17 -8.88 17.33
CA ALA A 381 -5.02 -8.88 16.16
C ALA A 381 -4.21 -9.12 14.87
N TYR A 382 -2.91 -8.81 14.90
CA TYR A 382 -1.94 -9.06 13.84
C TYR A 382 -1.25 -10.43 13.91
N SER A 383 -1.45 -11.24 14.96
CA SER A 383 -0.63 -12.44 15.21
C SER A 383 -1.42 -13.75 15.40
N ILE A 384 -2.74 -13.70 15.62
CA ILE A 384 -3.58 -14.90 15.86
C ILE A 384 -4.30 -15.32 14.58
N ARG A 385 -4.23 -16.62 14.24
CA ARG A 385 -4.99 -17.19 13.10
C ARG A 385 -6.38 -17.66 13.55
N LYS A 386 -7.45 -17.32 12.82
CA LYS A 386 -8.80 -17.88 13.03
C LYS A 386 -8.93 -19.24 12.34
N ARG A 387 -9.80 -20.09 12.89
CA ARG A 387 -10.20 -21.37 12.29
C ARG A 387 -10.81 -21.12 10.90
N PRO A 388 -10.41 -21.86 9.85
CA PRO A 388 -11.10 -21.82 8.57
C PRO A 388 -12.56 -22.25 8.78
N GLN A 389 -13.51 -21.45 8.29
CA GLN A 389 -14.90 -21.90 8.20
C GLN A 389 -14.98 -22.89 7.04
N SER A 390 -15.45 -24.11 7.36
CA SER A 390 -15.68 -25.22 6.44
C SER A 390 -16.79 -24.92 5.44
#